data_AF-A0A2Z7AZU5-F1
#
_entry.id   AF-A0A2Z7AZU5-F1
#
_cell.length_a   1.000
_cell.length_b   1.000
_cell.length_c   1.000
_cell.angle_alpha   90.00
_cell.angle_beta   90.00
_cell.angle_gamma   90.00
#
_symmetry.space_group_name_H-M   'P 1'
#
loop_
_entity.id
_entity.type
_entity.pdbx_description
1 polymer ?
#
loop_
_entity_poly.entity_id
_entity_poly.type
_entity_poly.pdbx_seq_one_letter_code
_entity_poly.pdbx_strand_id
1 'polypeptide(L)'
;MHCSSADALFISRCTVHQQMHCSSADALFISRCTVHQQMHCSSADALFISRCTVHQQMHCSSADALFISRCTVHQQMHCSSADALFISRCTVHQQMHCSSADALFISRCTVHQQMHCSSADALFISRCTVHQQMHCSSADALFISRCTVHQQMHCSSADALFISRCTVHQQMHCSSADALFISRCTVHQQMHCSSADALFISRCTVHQQMHCSSADALFISRCTVHQQMHCSSADALFISRCTVHQQMHSIDSPSSCFTRFQVLFISSGISLATGTIPCDWFSFNQFHFNDKFPEVEFDSQRSFKMGSKCLK
;
A
#
# COMPACT_ATOMS: atom_id res chain seq x y z
N MET A 1 -29.61 26.82 15.72
CA MET A 1 -29.54 27.00 14.24
C MET A 1 -28.25 26.37 13.76
N HIS A 2 -27.24 27.20 13.44
CA HIS A 2 -25.93 26.94 14.06
C HIS A 2 -26.10 27.11 15.59
N CYS A 3 -25.29 26.42 16.39
CA CYS A 3 -25.41 26.36 17.84
C CYS A 3 -24.00 26.35 18.45
N SER A 4 -23.85 26.96 19.62
CA SER A 4 -22.94 26.47 20.66
C SER A 4 -23.76 25.66 21.68
N SER A 5 -23.19 24.57 22.17
CA SER A 5 -23.84 23.64 23.10
C SER A 5 -22.80 22.96 24.00
N ALA A 6 -23.26 22.26 25.05
CA ALA A 6 -22.65 20.96 25.35
C ALA A 6 -22.97 19.99 24.19
N ASP A 7 -24.23 19.54 24.07
CA ASP A 7 -24.62 18.54 23.08
C ASP A 7 -25.42 19.15 21.92
N ALA A 8 -25.17 18.70 20.69
CA ALA A 8 -25.87 19.17 19.50
C ALA A 8 -26.48 18.01 18.67
N LEU A 9 -27.82 17.88 18.74
CA LEU A 9 -28.58 16.89 17.99
C LEU A 9 -29.22 17.50 16.74
N PHE A 10 -28.85 17.01 15.55
CA PHE A 10 -29.44 17.39 14.27
C PHE A 10 -30.09 16.20 13.59
N ILE A 11 -31.41 16.21 13.45
CA ILE A 11 -32.17 15.21 12.68
C ILE A 11 -32.83 15.90 11.49
N SER A 12 -32.53 15.45 10.26
CA SER A 12 -32.99 16.13 9.04
C SER A 12 -33.56 15.22 7.95
N ARG A 13 -34.44 15.80 7.13
CA ARG A 13 -34.87 15.26 5.84
C ARG A 13 -34.94 16.42 4.84
N CYS A 14 -34.12 16.39 3.80
CA CYS A 14 -34.05 17.44 2.78
C CYS A 14 -34.10 16.84 1.38
N THR A 15 -34.85 17.45 0.46
CA THR A 15 -34.91 16.99 -0.94
C THR A 15 -33.71 17.53 -1.73
N VAL A 16 -33.54 18.85 -1.76
CA VAL A 16 -32.52 19.53 -2.59
C VAL A 16 -31.19 19.66 -1.85
N HIS A 17 -30.97 20.74 -1.11
CA HIS A 17 -29.69 21.07 -0.49
C HIS A 17 -29.80 21.08 1.04
N GLN A 18 -28.78 20.56 1.72
CA GLN A 18 -28.56 20.79 3.14
C GLN A 18 -27.10 21.15 3.40
N GLN A 19 -26.89 22.22 4.15
CA GLN A 19 -25.59 22.59 4.73
C GLN A 19 -25.76 22.71 6.24
N MET A 20 -24.81 22.19 7.02
CA MET A 20 -24.78 22.35 8.47
C MET A 20 -23.36 22.66 8.96
N HIS A 21 -23.29 23.49 9.99
CA HIS A 21 -22.07 23.88 10.70
C HIS A 21 -22.36 23.79 12.20
N CYS A 22 -21.54 23.09 12.97
CA CYS A 22 -21.71 22.93 14.42
C CYS A 22 -20.38 23.06 15.18
N SER A 23 -20.46 23.68 16.35
CA SER A 23 -19.39 23.73 17.35
C SER A 23 -19.98 23.41 18.72
N SER A 24 -19.65 22.27 19.30
CA SER A 24 -20.24 21.75 20.55
C SER A 24 -19.24 20.85 21.29
N ALA A 25 -19.55 20.39 22.50
CA ALA A 25 -18.78 19.29 23.11
C ALA A 25 -19.11 17.97 22.39
N ASP A 26 -20.39 17.65 22.25
CA ASP A 26 -20.85 16.42 21.60
C ASP A 26 -21.71 16.77 20.38
N ALA A 27 -21.58 16.03 19.28
CA ALA A 27 -22.31 16.31 18.03
C ALA A 27 -22.91 15.05 17.39
N LEU A 28 -24.24 14.98 17.29
CA LEU A 28 -24.98 13.86 16.71
C LEU A 28 -25.81 14.30 15.50
N PHE A 29 -25.42 13.85 14.31
CA PHE A 29 -26.09 14.16 13.05
C PHE A 29 -26.78 12.93 12.46
N ILE A 30 -28.08 13.02 12.16
CA ILE A 30 -28.87 11.97 11.51
C ILE A 30 -29.61 12.55 10.31
N SER A 31 -29.09 12.32 9.10
CA SER A 31 -29.60 12.95 7.87
C SER A 31 -30.22 11.98 6.86
N ARG A 32 -31.16 12.52 6.07
CA ARG A 32 -31.56 11.97 4.77
C ARG A 32 -31.64 13.11 3.75
N CYS A 33 -30.81 13.07 2.72
CA CYS A 33 -30.79 14.07 1.65
C CYS A 33 -30.98 13.39 0.28
N THR A 34 -31.80 13.93 -0.61
CA THR A 34 -31.84 13.37 -1.98
C THR A 34 -30.65 13.88 -2.79
N VAL A 35 -30.54 15.20 -3.04
CA VAL A 35 -29.51 15.75 -3.93
C VAL A 35 -28.18 16.00 -3.22
N HIS A 36 -28.06 17.02 -2.36
CA HIS A 36 -26.76 17.49 -1.86
C HIS A 36 -26.73 17.67 -0.34
N GLN A 37 -25.69 17.16 0.32
CA GLN A 37 -25.41 17.40 1.74
C GLN A 37 -23.96 17.83 1.97
N GLN A 38 -23.78 18.93 2.69
CA GLN A 38 -22.53 19.35 3.32
C GLN A 38 -22.69 19.38 4.84
N MET A 39 -21.69 18.90 5.57
CA MET A 39 -21.58 19.09 7.02
C MET A 39 -20.15 19.46 7.41
N HIS A 40 -20.03 20.46 8.28
CA HIS A 40 -18.81 20.79 9.01
C HIS A 40 -19.11 20.71 10.51
N CYS A 41 -18.19 20.15 11.27
CA CYS A 41 -18.32 19.97 12.70
C CYS A 41 -16.96 20.09 13.39
N SER A 42 -16.94 20.81 14.51
CA SER A 42 -15.83 20.79 15.45
C SER A 42 -16.37 20.45 16.84
N SER A 43 -15.93 19.36 17.44
CA SER A 43 -16.41 18.91 18.76
C SER A 43 -15.38 18.08 19.51
N ALA A 44 -15.67 17.61 20.73
CA ALA A 44 -14.93 16.51 21.34
C ALA A 44 -15.37 15.19 20.68
N ASP A 45 -16.66 14.89 20.72
CA ASP A 45 -17.23 13.66 20.15
C ASP A 45 -18.11 13.99 18.95
N ALA A 46 -17.98 13.23 17.86
CA ALA A 46 -18.71 13.47 16.61
C ALA A 46 -19.27 12.20 15.99
N LEU A 47 -20.60 12.09 15.88
CA LEU A 47 -21.29 10.93 15.29
C LEU A 47 -22.21 11.33 14.14
N PHE A 48 -21.95 10.77 12.96
CA PHE A 48 -22.68 11.06 11.72
C PHE A 48 -23.35 9.82 11.15
N ILE A 49 -24.68 9.85 11.01
CA ILE A 49 -25.48 8.82 10.34
C ILE A 49 -26.17 9.44 9.12
N SER A 50 -25.67 9.16 7.92
CA SER A 50 -26.18 9.77 6.69
C SER A 50 -26.80 8.79 5.71
N ARG A 51 -27.74 9.30 4.92
CA ARG A 51 -28.17 8.70 3.65
C ARG A 51 -28.34 9.80 2.60
N CYS A 52 -27.52 9.77 1.56
CA CYS A 52 -27.60 10.71 0.42
C CYS A 52 -27.87 9.93 -0.87
N THR A 53 -28.65 10.46 -1.81
CA THR A 53 -28.71 9.85 -3.15
C THR A 53 -27.54 10.33 -4.00
N VAL A 54 -27.44 11.63 -4.28
CA VAL A 54 -26.44 12.14 -5.24
C VAL A 54 -25.10 12.47 -4.57
N HIS A 55 -24.98 13.54 -3.78
CA HIS A 55 -23.71 14.01 -3.22
C HIS A 55 -23.73 14.13 -1.69
N GLN A 56 -22.64 13.68 -1.07
CA GLN A 56 -22.31 13.99 0.33
C GLN A 56 -20.87 14.46 0.47
N GLN A 57 -20.68 15.55 1.22
CA GLN A 57 -19.40 16.03 1.74
C GLN A 57 -19.50 16.13 3.27
N MET A 58 -18.47 15.65 3.98
CA MET A 58 -18.34 15.84 5.43
C MET A 58 -16.92 16.24 5.79
N HIS A 59 -16.81 17.23 6.68
CA HIS A 59 -15.57 17.62 7.35
C HIS A 59 -15.81 17.57 8.86
N CYS A 60 -14.92 16.91 9.59
CA CYS A 60 -14.93 16.90 11.04
C CYS A 60 -13.53 17.11 11.61
N SER A 61 -13.44 17.90 12.66
CA SER A 61 -12.28 17.98 13.55
C SER A 61 -12.74 17.66 14.97
N SER A 62 -12.32 16.53 15.55
CA SER A 62 -12.77 16.13 16.89
C SER A 62 -11.71 15.37 17.69
N ALA A 63 -12.02 14.93 18.91
CA ALA A 63 -11.25 13.88 19.57
C ALA A 63 -11.66 12.52 18.99
N ASP A 64 -12.96 12.20 19.03
CA ASP A 64 -13.50 10.93 18.54
C ASP A 64 -14.46 11.18 17.36
N ALA A 65 -14.33 10.40 16.28
CA ALA A 65 -15.13 10.59 15.06
C ALA A 65 -15.70 9.28 14.52
N LEU A 66 -17.04 9.17 14.45
CA LEU A 66 -17.75 8.01 13.93
C LEU A 66 -18.67 8.36 12.77
N PHE A 67 -18.40 7.78 11.59
CA PHE A 67 -19.15 8.01 10.36
C PHE A 67 -19.85 6.73 9.86
N ILE A 68 -21.18 6.75 9.77
CA ILE A 68 -21.99 5.70 9.14
C ILE A 68 -22.72 6.30 7.93
N SER A 69 -22.26 6.00 6.73
CA SER A 69 -22.81 6.58 5.50
C SER A 69 -23.45 5.57 4.55
N ARG A 70 -24.40 6.07 3.75
CA ARG A 70 -24.80 5.45 2.49
C ARG A 70 -25.01 6.52 1.42
N CYS A 71 -24.28 6.46 0.33
CA CYS A 71 -24.42 7.34 -0.82
C CYS A 71 -24.67 6.52 -2.09
N THR A 72 -25.48 6.99 -3.03
CA THR A 72 -25.56 6.32 -4.35
C THR A 72 -24.41 6.81 -5.24
N VAL A 73 -24.34 8.11 -5.54
CA VAL A 73 -23.39 8.62 -6.55
C VAL A 73 -22.03 8.99 -5.94
N HIS A 74 -21.90 10.10 -5.22
CA HIS A 74 -20.62 10.60 -4.69
C HIS A 74 -20.61 10.76 -3.17
N GLN A 75 -19.53 10.29 -2.54
CA GLN A 75 -19.18 10.63 -1.16
C GLN A 75 -17.73 11.12 -1.05
N GLN A 76 -17.55 12.22 -0.32
CA GLN A 76 -16.26 12.70 0.16
C GLN A 76 -16.32 12.83 1.70
N MET A 77 -15.28 12.40 2.39
CA MET A 77 -15.11 12.61 3.84
C MET A 77 -13.69 13.04 4.16
N HIS A 78 -13.57 14.04 5.03
CA HIS A 78 -12.32 14.48 5.64
C HIS A 78 -12.50 14.45 7.16
N CYS A 79 -11.56 13.82 7.87
CA CYS A 79 -11.53 13.87 9.33
C CYS A 79 -10.11 14.12 9.84
N SER A 80 -10.00 14.97 10.86
CA SER A 80 -8.84 15.08 11.71
C SER A 80 -9.26 14.77 13.15
N SER A 81 -8.80 13.68 13.75
CA SER A 81 -9.21 13.30 15.10
C SER A 81 -8.12 12.56 15.88
N ALA A 82 -8.37 12.16 17.13
CA ALA A 82 -7.56 11.14 17.80
C ALA A 82 -7.98 9.76 17.26
N ASP A 83 -9.26 9.43 17.38
CA ASP A 83 -9.81 8.16 16.93
C ASP A 83 -10.80 8.38 15.76
N ALA A 84 -10.71 7.56 14.72
CA ALA A 84 -11.52 7.70 13.51
C ALA A 84 -12.12 6.37 13.00
N LEU A 85 -13.46 6.26 13.00
CA LEU A 85 -14.17 5.07 12.54
C LEU A 85 -15.13 5.39 11.38
N PHE A 86 -14.88 4.77 10.22
CA PHE A 86 -15.66 4.96 8.99
C PHE A 86 -16.34 3.67 8.53
N ILE A 87 -17.67 3.67 8.46
CA ILE A 87 -18.48 2.59 7.88
C ILE A 87 -19.25 3.15 6.68
N SER A 88 -18.81 2.84 5.47
CA SER A 88 -19.40 3.38 4.23
C SER A 88 -20.09 2.36 3.35
N ARG A 89 -21.06 2.83 2.56
CA ARG A 89 -21.53 2.17 1.34
C ARG A 89 -21.79 3.19 0.23
N CYS A 90 -21.03 3.09 -0.86
CA CYS A 90 -21.20 3.89 -2.07
C CYS A 90 -21.57 2.99 -3.26
N THR A 91 -22.27 3.51 -4.27
CA THR A 91 -22.37 2.82 -5.56
C THR A 91 -21.26 3.31 -6.49
N VAL A 92 -21.23 4.61 -6.83
CA VAL A 92 -20.33 5.10 -7.89
C VAL A 92 -18.96 5.52 -7.35
N HIS A 93 -18.85 6.61 -6.59
CA HIS A 93 -17.57 7.16 -6.12
C HIS A 93 -17.52 7.34 -4.59
N GLN A 94 -16.40 6.93 -4.01
CA GLN A 94 -16.03 7.25 -2.63
C GLN A 94 -14.60 7.77 -2.55
N GLN A 95 -14.41 8.90 -1.86
CA GLN A 95 -13.12 9.41 -1.41
C GLN A 95 -13.14 9.57 0.12
N MET A 96 -12.06 9.17 0.79
CA MET A 96 -11.87 9.41 2.22
C MET A 96 -10.44 9.88 2.49
N HIS A 97 -10.31 10.89 3.33
CA HIS A 97 -9.06 11.36 3.90
C HIS A 97 -9.19 11.39 5.43
N CYS A 98 -8.22 10.81 6.12
CA CYS A 98 -8.14 10.88 7.57
C CYS A 98 -6.70 11.17 8.03
N SER A 99 -6.58 12.03 9.03
CA SER A 99 -5.38 12.16 9.85
C SER A 99 -5.77 11.88 11.30
N SER A 100 -5.23 10.84 11.93
CA SER A 100 -5.59 10.49 13.31
C SER A 100 -4.47 9.80 14.09
N ALA A 101 -4.71 9.40 15.34
CA ALA A 101 -3.88 8.40 16.01
C ALA A 101 -4.32 7.01 15.52
N ASP A 102 -5.60 6.68 15.67
CA ASP A 102 -6.15 5.39 15.27
C ASP A 102 -7.18 5.56 14.14
N ALA A 103 -7.09 4.72 13.10
CA ALA A 103 -7.95 4.83 11.91
C ALA A 103 -8.53 3.48 11.47
N LEU A 104 -9.86 3.34 11.52
CA LEU A 104 -10.59 2.14 11.11
C LEU A 104 -11.57 2.41 9.96
N PHE A 105 -11.34 1.77 8.82
CA PHE A 105 -12.16 1.91 7.61
C PHE A 105 -12.85 0.59 7.21
N ILE A 106 -14.18 0.57 7.18
CA ILE A 106 -14.99 -0.53 6.65
C ILE A 106 -15.80 -0.02 5.45
N SER A 107 -15.37 -0.35 4.24
CA SER A 107 -15.99 0.17 3.00
C SER A 107 -16.67 -0.89 2.14
N ARG A 108 -17.67 -0.43 1.38
CA ARG A 108 -18.16 -1.12 0.18
C ARG A 108 -18.44 -0.08 -0.91
N CYS A 109 -17.77 -0.19 -2.05
CA CYS A 109 -18.07 0.60 -3.23
C CYS A 109 -18.30 -0.31 -4.44
N THR A 110 -19.10 0.10 -5.44
CA THR A 110 -19.18 -0.64 -6.71
C THR A 110 -18.10 -0.16 -7.66
N VAL A 111 -18.11 1.12 -8.07
CA VAL A 111 -17.24 1.58 -9.17
C VAL A 111 -15.86 2.04 -8.68
N HIS A 112 -15.75 3.17 -7.98
CA HIS A 112 -14.46 3.77 -7.59
C HIS A 112 -14.36 4.03 -6.09
N GLN A 113 -13.26 3.58 -5.48
CA GLN A 113 -12.88 3.96 -4.12
C GLN A 113 -11.44 4.46 -4.07
N GLN A 114 -11.24 5.62 -3.44
CA GLN A 114 -9.94 6.15 -3.03
C GLN A 114 -9.93 6.34 -1.51
N MET A 115 -8.82 5.99 -0.85
CA MET A 115 -8.59 6.26 0.57
C MET A 115 -7.17 6.76 0.79
N HIS A 116 -7.04 7.80 1.61
CA HIS A 116 -5.78 8.30 2.13
C HIS A 116 -5.86 8.34 3.66
N CYS A 117 -4.85 7.81 4.35
CA CYS A 117 -4.73 7.91 5.79
C CYS A 117 -3.30 8.24 6.20
N SER A 118 -3.16 9.11 7.19
CA SER A 118 -1.95 9.29 7.98
C SER A 118 -2.30 9.03 9.45
N SER A 119 -1.75 8.00 10.08
CA SER A 119 -2.07 7.68 11.48
C SER A 119 -0.91 7.03 12.25
N ALA A 120 -1.11 6.67 13.52
CA ALA A 120 -0.25 5.70 14.20
C ALA A 120 -0.67 4.29 13.75
N ASP A 121 -1.94 3.93 13.95
CA ASP A 121 -2.48 2.62 13.61
C ASP A 121 -3.54 2.75 12.50
N ALA A 122 -3.47 1.88 11.48
CA ALA A 122 -4.36 1.95 10.32
C ALA A 122 -4.95 0.59 9.91
N LEU A 123 -6.28 0.45 9.99
CA LEU A 123 -6.99 -0.78 9.63
C LEU A 123 -8.02 -0.54 8.51
N PHE A 124 -7.84 -1.25 7.39
CA PHE A 124 -8.70 -1.15 6.20
C PHE A 124 -9.37 -2.48 5.86
N ILE A 125 -10.71 -2.51 5.85
CA ILE A 125 -11.52 -3.64 5.37
C ILE A 125 -12.37 -3.18 4.19
N SER A 126 -11.95 -3.51 2.97
CA SER A 126 -12.61 -3.05 1.75
C SER A 126 -13.33 -4.15 0.95
N ARG A 127 -14.36 -3.73 0.20
CA ARG A 127 -14.86 -4.43 -0.98
C ARG A 127 -15.15 -3.43 -2.09
N CYS A 128 -14.50 -3.58 -3.24
CA CYS A 128 -14.75 -2.83 -4.45
C CYS A 128 -15.14 -3.79 -5.60
N THR A 129 -15.86 -3.32 -6.63
CA THR A 129 -15.98 -4.08 -7.88
C THR A 129 -14.93 -3.61 -8.89
N VAL A 130 -14.95 -2.34 -9.31
CA VAL A 130 -14.13 -1.90 -10.46
C VAL A 130 -12.74 -1.39 -10.05
N HIS A 131 -12.62 -0.26 -9.36
CA HIS A 131 -11.33 0.38 -9.04
C HIS A 131 -11.19 0.72 -7.55
N GLN A 132 -10.14 0.20 -6.91
CA GLN A 132 -9.72 0.62 -5.57
C GLN A 132 -8.28 1.14 -5.58
N GLN A 133 -8.09 2.32 -4.99
CA GLN A 133 -6.78 2.89 -4.64
C GLN A 133 -6.74 3.12 -3.12
N MET A 134 -5.60 2.81 -2.50
CA MET A 134 -5.32 3.11 -1.08
C MET A 134 -3.91 3.66 -0.92
N HIS A 135 -3.78 4.71 -0.13
CA HIS A 135 -2.51 5.28 0.33
C HIS A 135 -2.55 5.35 1.86
N CYS A 136 -1.49 4.89 2.52
CA CYS A 136 -1.35 4.97 3.96
C CYS A 136 0.08 5.29 4.37
N SER A 137 0.23 6.18 5.35
CA SER A 137 1.45 6.38 6.11
C SER A 137 1.14 6.16 7.58
N SER A 138 1.72 5.14 8.23
CA SER A 138 1.43 4.86 9.64
C SER A 138 2.61 4.23 10.38
N ALA A 139 2.48 3.92 11.67
CA ALA A 139 3.37 2.97 12.35
C ALA A 139 2.96 1.54 11.97
N ASP A 140 1.70 1.18 12.22
CA ASP A 140 1.16 -0.15 11.91
C ASP A 140 0.08 -0.05 10.83
N ALA A 141 0.09 -0.96 9.85
CA ALA A 141 -0.81 -0.91 8.70
C ALA A 141 -1.39 -2.29 8.32
N LEU A 142 -2.71 -2.46 8.44
CA LEU A 142 -3.42 -3.71 8.12
C LEU A 142 -4.48 -3.52 7.03
N PHE A 143 -4.35 -4.25 5.93
CA PHE A 143 -5.24 -4.18 4.76
C PHE A 143 -5.89 -5.52 4.46
N ILE A 144 -7.23 -5.59 4.55
CA ILE A 144 -8.04 -6.73 4.11
C ILE A 144 -8.92 -6.28 2.94
N SER A 145 -8.54 -6.65 1.71
CA SER A 145 -9.18 -6.16 0.50
C SER A 145 -9.83 -7.25 -0.35
N ARG A 146 -10.90 -6.86 -1.07
CA ARG A 146 -11.41 -7.60 -2.23
C ARG A 146 -11.79 -6.64 -3.34
N CYS A 147 -11.20 -6.80 -4.52
CA CYS A 147 -11.59 -6.10 -5.74
C CYS A 147 -11.95 -7.12 -6.84
N THR A 148 -12.68 -6.70 -7.88
CA THR A 148 -12.85 -7.52 -9.09
C THR A 148 -11.84 -7.10 -10.15
N VAL A 149 -11.83 -5.83 -10.58
CA VAL A 149 -11.04 -5.42 -11.75
C VAL A 149 -9.65 -4.88 -11.37
N HIS A 150 -9.54 -3.72 -10.72
CA HIS A 150 -8.26 -3.06 -10.44
C HIS A 150 -8.09 -2.70 -8.95
N GLN A 151 -6.98 -3.15 -8.36
CA GLN A 151 -6.54 -2.72 -7.04
C GLN A 151 -5.11 -2.15 -7.09
N GLN A 152 -4.93 -0.96 -6.54
CA GLN A 152 -3.63 -0.36 -6.23
C GLN A 152 -3.53 -0.08 -4.72
N MET A 153 -2.38 -0.38 -4.12
CA MET A 153 -2.07 -0.03 -2.72
C MET A 153 -0.67 0.53 -2.63
N HIS A 154 -0.53 1.63 -1.89
CA HIS A 154 0.73 2.22 -1.47
C HIS A 154 0.73 2.36 0.05
N CYS A 155 1.80 1.92 0.70
CA CYS A 155 1.94 1.97 2.15
C CYS A 155 3.40 2.29 2.53
N SER A 156 3.55 3.19 3.49
CA SER A 156 4.81 3.42 4.19
C SER A 156 4.54 3.24 5.69
N SER A 157 5.18 2.27 6.35
CA SER A 157 4.95 2.03 7.78
C SER A 157 6.15 1.43 8.51
N ALA A 158 6.06 1.14 9.80
CA ALA A 158 6.99 0.23 10.48
C ALA A 158 6.58 -1.21 10.15
N ASP A 159 5.33 -1.59 10.44
CA ASP A 159 4.81 -2.93 10.20
C ASP A 159 3.67 -2.88 9.16
N ALA A 160 3.68 -3.81 8.20
CA ALA A 160 2.73 -3.79 7.07
C ALA A 160 2.17 -5.18 6.74
N LEU A 161 0.84 -5.35 6.88
CA LEU A 161 0.14 -6.61 6.62
C LEU A 161 -0.95 -6.46 5.55
N PHE A 162 -0.83 -7.21 4.45
CA PHE A 162 -1.74 -7.17 3.31
C PHE A 162 -2.40 -8.54 3.05
N ILE A 163 -3.73 -8.60 3.11
CA ILE A 163 -4.54 -9.76 2.72
C ILE A 163 -5.45 -9.35 1.57
N SER A 164 -5.09 -9.72 0.34
CA SER A 164 -5.80 -9.30 -0.87
C SER A 164 -6.46 -10.43 -1.64
N ARG A 165 -7.55 -10.08 -2.34
CA ARG A 165 -8.09 -10.87 -3.46
C ARG A 165 -8.51 -9.93 -4.58
N CYS A 166 -7.94 -10.10 -5.77
CA CYS A 166 -8.37 -9.43 -6.99
C CYS A 166 -8.70 -10.47 -8.07
N THR A 167 -9.52 -10.14 -9.07
CA THR A 167 -9.66 -11.01 -10.25
C THR A 167 -8.65 -10.58 -11.32
N VAL A 168 -8.73 -9.34 -11.82
CA VAL A 168 -7.96 -8.94 -13.02
C VAL A 168 -6.57 -8.38 -12.67
N HIS A 169 -6.45 -7.20 -12.07
CA HIS A 169 -5.15 -6.56 -11.80
C HIS A 169 -4.98 -6.17 -10.32
N GLN A 170 -3.85 -6.56 -9.73
CA GLN A 170 -3.37 -6.00 -8.48
C GLN A 170 -1.95 -5.42 -8.62
N GLN A 171 -1.76 -4.21 -8.11
CA GLN A 171 -0.46 -3.60 -7.84
C GLN A 171 -0.33 -3.32 -6.34
N MET A 172 0.83 -3.59 -5.76
CA MET A 172 1.17 -3.24 -4.38
C MET A 172 2.57 -2.63 -4.32
N HIS A 173 2.70 -1.50 -3.61
CA HIS A 173 3.95 -0.86 -3.25
C HIS A 173 3.99 -0.69 -1.74
N CYS A 174 5.08 -1.13 -1.11
CA CYS A 174 5.27 -1.05 0.33
C CYS A 174 6.72 -0.69 0.66
N SER A 175 6.91 0.23 1.60
CA SER A 175 8.18 0.50 2.26
C SER A 175 7.98 0.37 3.76
N SER A 176 8.62 -0.59 4.42
CA SER A 176 8.44 -0.79 5.87
C SER A 176 9.67 -1.37 6.58
N ALA A 177 9.62 -1.61 7.89
CA ALA A 177 10.58 -2.48 8.55
C ALA A 177 10.20 -3.95 8.28
N ASP A 178 8.98 -4.34 8.62
CA ASP A 178 8.47 -5.69 8.42
C ASP A 178 7.29 -5.69 7.44
N ALA A 179 7.25 -6.64 6.50
CA ALA A 179 6.26 -6.66 5.42
C ALA A 179 5.70 -8.06 5.14
N LEU A 180 4.39 -8.26 5.30
CA LEU A 180 3.69 -9.53 5.09
C LEU A 180 2.57 -9.42 4.05
N PHE A 181 2.66 -10.21 2.98
CA PHE A 181 1.71 -10.20 1.85
C PHE A 181 1.05 -11.57 1.66
N ILE A 182 -0.28 -11.63 1.72
CA ILE A 182 -1.08 -12.81 1.38
C ILE A 182 -2.03 -12.45 0.24
N SER A 183 -1.66 -12.81 -1.00
CA SER A 183 -2.41 -12.42 -2.19
C SER A 183 -3.09 -13.59 -2.90
N ARG A 184 -4.20 -13.28 -3.59
CA ARG A 184 -4.77 -14.12 -4.64
C ARG A 184 -5.24 -13.26 -5.82
N CYS A 185 -4.66 -13.47 -6.99
CA CYS A 185 -5.10 -12.85 -8.25
C CYS A 185 -5.45 -13.93 -9.27
N THR A 186 -6.30 -13.61 -10.25
CA THR A 186 -6.48 -14.49 -11.42
C THR A 186 -5.51 -14.07 -12.52
N VAL A 187 -5.63 -12.85 -13.05
CA VAL A 187 -4.90 -12.45 -14.27
C VAL A 187 -3.51 -11.89 -13.96
N HIS A 188 -3.37 -10.70 -13.38
CA HIS A 188 -2.09 -10.03 -13.14
C HIS A 188 -1.88 -9.62 -11.68
N GLN A 189 -0.70 -9.91 -11.14
CA GLN A 189 -0.19 -9.31 -9.91
C GLN A 189 1.20 -8.71 -10.12
N GLN A 190 1.40 -7.49 -9.65
CA GLN A 190 2.70 -6.85 -9.46
C GLN A 190 2.88 -6.49 -7.97
N MET A 191 4.08 -6.74 -7.43
CA MET A 191 4.46 -6.29 -6.08
C MET A 191 5.84 -5.66 -6.11
N HIS A 192 5.97 -4.53 -5.40
CA HIS A 192 7.23 -3.88 -5.07
C HIS A 192 7.29 -3.71 -3.56
N CYS A 193 8.37 -4.16 -2.94
CA CYS A 193 8.57 -4.08 -1.49
C CYS A 193 10.03 -3.71 -1.19
N SER A 194 10.22 -2.75 -0.29
CA SER A 194 11.51 -2.41 0.31
C SER A 194 11.37 -2.51 1.82
N SER A 195 12.04 -3.45 2.47
CA SER A 195 11.91 -3.63 3.93
C SER A 195 13.18 -4.17 4.60
N ALA A 196 13.17 -4.37 5.92
CA ALA A 196 14.18 -5.21 6.57
C ALA A 196 13.83 -6.69 6.33
N ASP A 197 12.62 -7.09 6.74
CA ASP A 197 12.13 -8.46 6.60
C ASP A 197 10.89 -8.49 5.68
N ALA A 198 10.81 -9.49 4.81
CA ALA A 198 9.76 -9.58 3.79
C ALA A 198 9.20 -11.00 3.59
N LEU A 199 7.90 -11.19 3.78
CA LEU A 199 7.21 -12.48 3.61
C LEU A 199 6.07 -12.39 2.59
N PHE A 200 6.15 -13.19 1.53
CA PHE A 200 5.17 -13.21 0.42
C PHE A 200 4.53 -14.59 0.26
N ILE A 201 3.20 -14.66 0.36
CA ILE A 201 2.39 -15.85 0.06
C ILE A 201 1.42 -15.51 -1.07
N SER A 202 1.74 -15.92 -2.30
CA SER A 202 0.96 -15.58 -3.49
C SER A 202 0.27 -16.77 -4.15
N ARG A 203 -0.85 -16.49 -4.80
CA ARG A 203 -1.43 -17.36 -5.83
C ARG A 203 -1.92 -16.52 -7.02
N CYS A 204 -1.36 -16.76 -8.20
CA CYS A 204 -1.81 -16.19 -9.47
C CYS A 204 -2.21 -17.30 -10.43
N THR A 205 -3.05 -16.99 -11.43
CA THR A 205 -3.25 -17.91 -12.57
C THR A 205 -2.33 -17.50 -13.71
N VAL A 206 -2.47 -16.29 -14.27
CA VAL A 206 -1.78 -15.94 -15.52
C VAL A 206 -0.39 -15.32 -15.30
N HIS A 207 -0.28 -14.13 -14.70
CA HIS A 207 1.00 -13.42 -14.54
C HIS A 207 1.26 -12.97 -13.10
N GLN A 208 2.48 -13.22 -12.62
CA GLN A 208 3.00 -12.63 -11.39
C GLN A 208 4.38 -12.01 -11.62
N GLN A 209 4.56 -10.76 -11.20
CA GLN A 209 5.85 -10.08 -11.07
C GLN A 209 6.06 -9.68 -9.61
N MET A 210 7.26 -9.90 -9.08
CA MET A 210 7.67 -9.42 -7.75
C MET A 210 9.05 -8.79 -7.80
N HIS A 211 9.18 -7.62 -7.17
CA HIS A 211 10.45 -6.95 -6.89
C HIS A 211 10.54 -6.74 -5.38
N CYS A 212 11.63 -7.20 -4.79
CA CYS A 212 11.90 -7.07 -3.36
C CYS A 212 13.34 -6.62 -3.14
N SER A 213 13.54 -5.68 -2.22
CA SER A 213 14.84 -5.30 -1.69
C SER A 213 14.77 -5.35 -0.17
N SER A 214 15.49 -6.26 0.48
CA SER A 214 15.41 -6.43 1.93
C SER A 214 16.71 -6.95 2.57
N ALA A 215 16.74 -7.14 3.88
CA ALA A 215 17.77 -7.96 4.52
C ALA A 215 17.42 -9.44 4.33
N ASP A 216 16.24 -9.84 4.80
CA ASP A 216 15.74 -11.21 4.73
C ASP A 216 14.45 -11.27 3.89
N ALA A 217 14.29 -12.34 3.09
CA ALA A 217 13.15 -12.48 2.18
C ALA A 217 12.67 -13.93 2.05
N LEU A 218 11.36 -14.16 2.24
CA LEU A 218 10.73 -15.48 2.09
C LEU A 218 9.53 -15.42 1.12
N PHE A 219 9.59 -16.24 0.07
CA PHE A 219 8.58 -16.28 -0.99
C PHE A 219 7.95 -17.66 -1.12
N ILE A 220 6.63 -17.74 -0.99
CA ILE A 220 5.81 -18.94 -1.24
C ILE A 220 4.83 -18.61 -2.37
N SER A 221 5.16 -19.01 -3.61
CA SER A 221 4.35 -18.69 -4.78
C SER A 221 3.69 -19.91 -5.43
N ARG A 222 2.52 -19.68 -6.02
CA ARG A 222 1.96 -20.56 -7.06
C ARG A 222 1.45 -19.71 -8.22
N CYS A 223 1.99 -19.93 -9.41
CA CYS A 223 1.48 -19.35 -10.65
C CYS A 223 1.14 -20.49 -11.64
N THR A 224 0.20 -20.29 -12.56
CA THR A 224 0.00 -21.25 -13.65
C THR A 224 0.93 -20.90 -14.81
N VAL A 225 0.76 -19.72 -15.43
CA VAL A 225 1.44 -19.41 -16.70
C VAL A 225 2.82 -18.77 -16.49
N HIS A 226 2.91 -17.50 -16.11
CA HIS A 226 4.17 -16.74 -16.03
C HIS A 226 4.48 -16.23 -14.62
N GLN A 227 5.70 -16.49 -14.15
CA GLN A 227 6.25 -15.87 -12.93
C GLN A 227 7.61 -15.21 -13.21
N GLN A 228 7.78 -13.97 -12.76
CA GLN A 228 9.06 -13.27 -12.68
C GLN A 228 9.31 -12.82 -11.24
N MET A 229 10.53 -13.02 -10.74
CA MET A 229 10.96 -12.53 -9.43
C MET A 229 12.33 -11.86 -9.52
N HIS A 230 12.46 -10.68 -8.92
CA HIS A 230 13.73 -10.01 -8.68
C HIS A 230 13.85 -9.76 -7.17
N CYS A 231 14.93 -10.22 -6.56
CA CYS A 231 15.17 -10.08 -5.13
C CYS A 231 16.61 -9.65 -4.88
N SER A 232 16.80 -8.46 -4.32
CA SER A 232 18.06 -7.99 -3.76
C SER A 232 18.00 -8.07 -2.24
N SER A 233 18.33 -9.23 -1.67
CA SER A 233 18.45 -9.39 -0.22
C SER A 233 19.80 -9.95 0.22
N ALA A 234 20.01 -10.08 1.54
CA ALA A 234 21.09 -10.91 2.05
C ALA A 234 20.66 -12.37 2.01
N ASP A 235 19.67 -12.74 2.82
CA ASP A 235 19.16 -14.09 2.88
C ASP A 235 17.80 -14.18 2.17
N ALA A 236 17.61 -15.24 1.39
CA ALA A 236 16.51 -15.35 0.42
C ALA A 236 16.05 -16.80 0.27
N LEU A 237 14.77 -17.07 0.53
CA LEU A 237 14.18 -18.41 0.45
C LEU A 237 12.97 -18.44 -0.50
N PHE A 238 13.01 -19.33 -1.50
CA PHE A 238 11.99 -19.44 -2.55
C PHE A 238 11.32 -20.82 -2.57
N ILE A 239 10.01 -20.85 -2.37
CA ILE A 239 9.13 -22.02 -2.52
C ILE A 239 8.11 -21.72 -3.63
N SER A 240 8.55 -21.82 -4.87
CA SER A 240 7.73 -21.54 -6.06
C SER A 240 7.16 -22.80 -6.71
N ARG A 241 5.96 -22.68 -7.28
CA ARG A 241 5.49 -23.60 -8.34
C ARG A 241 4.91 -22.81 -9.50
N CYS A 242 5.49 -22.95 -10.69
CA CYS A 242 4.97 -22.46 -11.95
C CYS A 242 4.72 -23.66 -12.91
N THR A 243 3.80 -23.55 -13.87
CA THR A 243 3.51 -24.66 -14.80
C THR A 243 3.89 -24.40 -16.25
N VAL A 244 4.15 -23.15 -16.66
CA VAL A 244 4.59 -22.83 -18.03
C VAL A 244 5.96 -22.14 -18.05
N HIS A 245 6.16 -21.04 -17.32
CA HIS A 245 7.39 -20.24 -17.44
C HIS A 245 7.75 -19.44 -16.18
N GLN A 246 8.97 -19.63 -15.66
CA GLN A 246 9.49 -18.94 -14.49
C GLN A 246 10.87 -18.33 -14.74
N GLN A 247 11.05 -17.07 -14.34
CA GLN A 247 12.34 -16.36 -14.28
C GLN A 247 12.60 -15.89 -12.84
N MET A 248 13.85 -15.98 -12.40
CA MET A 248 14.30 -15.53 -11.09
C MET A 248 15.66 -14.84 -11.22
N HIS A 249 15.76 -13.61 -10.72
CA HIS A 249 17.01 -12.88 -10.52
C HIS A 249 17.09 -12.55 -9.03
N SER A 250 17.40 -13.59 -8.27
CA SER A 250 17.51 -13.58 -6.82
C SER A 250 18.94 -13.97 -6.45
N ILE A 251 19.48 -13.37 -5.40
CA ILE A 251 20.89 -13.50 -5.04
C ILE A 251 21.06 -14.01 -3.59
N ASP A 252 22.25 -13.80 -3.02
CA ASP A 252 22.99 -14.86 -2.32
C ASP A 252 23.77 -14.18 -1.16
N SER A 253 23.76 -14.66 0.08
CA SER A 253 24.67 -14.12 1.13
C SER A 253 25.58 -15.14 1.82
N PRO A 254 25.11 -16.31 2.31
CA PRO A 254 25.95 -17.16 3.15
C PRO A 254 26.39 -16.42 4.44
N SER A 255 25.59 -15.46 4.91
CA SER A 255 25.90 -14.58 6.05
C SER A 255 26.97 -13.51 5.78
N SER A 256 27.32 -13.19 4.51
CA SER A 256 28.14 -12.01 4.20
C SER A 256 28.97 -12.03 2.89
N CYS A 257 29.00 -13.10 2.09
CA CYS A 257 30.09 -13.34 1.12
C CYS A 257 29.68 -13.61 -0.36
N PHE A 258 28.44 -13.98 -0.66
CA PHE A 258 28.03 -14.60 -1.94
C PHE A 258 27.68 -13.59 -3.07
N THR A 259 26.77 -12.64 -2.81
CA THR A 259 26.35 -11.58 -3.76
C THR A 259 27.32 -10.42 -4.11
N ARG A 260 28.49 -10.14 -3.51
CA ARG A 260 29.32 -10.79 -2.49
C ARG A 260 30.74 -10.90 -3.06
N PHE A 261 30.80 -11.60 -4.22
CA PHE A 261 31.94 -11.68 -5.15
C PHE A 261 31.74 -12.72 -6.28
N GLN A 262 30.51 -12.88 -6.78
CA GLN A 262 30.25 -13.44 -8.13
C GLN A 262 29.12 -12.69 -8.89
N VAL A 263 28.56 -11.62 -8.30
CA VAL A 263 27.59 -10.64 -8.84
C VAL A 263 27.72 -9.37 -7.98
N LEU A 264 26.79 -8.41 -7.93
CA LEU A 264 26.56 -7.32 -8.89
C LEU A 264 26.71 -5.93 -8.19
N PHE A 265 26.49 -4.77 -8.84
CA PHE A 265 26.34 -3.47 -8.11
C PHE A 265 27.59 -2.57 -7.81
N ILE A 266 28.74 -3.04 -7.30
CA ILE A 266 29.75 -2.17 -6.60
C ILE A 266 31.11 -1.82 -7.30
N SER A 267 32.38 -2.18 -6.95
CA SER A 267 33.07 -3.33 -6.28
C SER A 267 34.43 -3.02 -5.56
N SER A 268 35.35 -4.03 -5.49
CA SER A 268 36.89 -4.30 -5.11
C SER A 268 38.12 -6.10 -3.78
N GLY A 269 39.57 -6.81 -3.90
CA GLY A 269 41.27 -7.28 -3.13
C GLY A 269 42.86 -6.17 -2.50
N ILE A 270 43.06 -4.56 -2.12
CA ILE A 270 42.01 -2.95 -1.99
C ILE A 270 40.69 -1.89 -2.99
N SER A 271 39.13 -1.55 -3.26
CA SER A 271 37.29 -1.96 -3.06
C SER A 271 35.90 -3.44 -2.92
N LEU A 272 35.65 -5.03 -3.21
CA LEU A 272 35.84 -6.37 -4.57
C LEU A 272 37.28 -6.49 -5.93
N ALA A 273 38.66 -5.63 -6.00
CA ALA A 273 39.22 -4.17 -4.91
C ALA A 273 38.79 -3.93 -2.97
N THR A 274 39.09 -3.36 -1.64
CA THR A 274 38.57 -3.30 -0.17
C THR A 274 37.15 -3.80 0.23
N GLY A 275 36.93 -4.79 1.11
CA GLY A 275 37.81 -5.33 2.14
C GLY A 275 38.67 -6.52 1.75
N THR A 276 38.53 -7.04 0.54
CA THR A 276 39.33 -8.14 -0.02
C THR A 276 40.87 -8.01 0.10
N ILE A 277 41.58 -6.88 -0.13
CA ILE A 277 41.28 -5.44 -0.45
C ILE A 277 40.74 -5.17 -2.12
N PRO A 278 41.29 -4.78 -3.70
CA PRO A 278 42.43 -3.85 -4.53
C PRO A 278 42.30 -2.95 -5.84
N CYS A 279 42.86 -1.74 -5.77
CA CYS A 279 43.54 -1.03 -6.85
C CYS A 279 42.67 -0.54 -8.02
N ASP A 280 43.35 -0.07 -9.07
CA ASP A 280 42.83 0.14 -10.42
C ASP A 280 43.06 -1.09 -11.32
N TRP A 281 44.20 -1.81 -11.17
CA TRP A 281 44.54 -2.92 -12.07
C TRP A 281 43.58 -4.12 -11.97
N PHE A 282 43.17 -4.76 -13.07
CA PHE A 282 43.40 -4.37 -14.46
C PHE A 282 42.57 -3.12 -14.83
N SER A 283 43.23 -2.19 -15.52
CA SER A 283 42.98 -0.75 -15.39
C SER A 283 41.75 -0.20 -16.12
N PHE A 284 41.37 1.03 -15.76
CA PHE A 284 40.45 1.87 -16.52
C PHE A 284 39.03 1.96 -15.94
N ASN A 285 38.81 1.34 -14.76
CA ASN A 285 37.63 1.52 -13.90
C ASN A 285 36.26 1.56 -14.64
N GLN A 286 36.10 0.72 -15.66
CA GLN A 286 35.00 0.69 -16.62
C GLN A 286 34.81 1.99 -17.46
N PHE A 287 35.75 2.26 -18.39
CA PHE A 287 35.39 2.88 -19.67
C PHE A 287 35.90 2.09 -20.89
N HIS A 288 35.03 1.99 -21.91
CA HIS A 288 35.13 1.22 -23.16
C HIS A 288 35.35 -0.31 -23.07
N PHE A 289 34.53 -1.10 -23.79
CA PHE A 289 34.49 -2.59 -23.77
C PHE A 289 34.13 -3.22 -22.40
N ASN A 290 33.51 -2.44 -21.51
CA ASN A 290 33.38 -2.64 -20.05
C ASN A 290 32.59 -3.83 -19.49
N ASP A 291 32.77 -5.05 -19.98
CA ASP A 291 32.39 -6.27 -19.22
C ASP A 291 31.50 -7.25 -20.00
N LYS A 292 30.97 -8.24 -19.29
CA LYS A 292 29.94 -9.22 -19.70
C LYS A 292 28.57 -8.85 -19.12
N PHE A 293 27.54 -9.68 -19.36
CA PHE A 293 26.23 -9.53 -18.72
C PHE A 293 25.11 -10.18 -19.55
N PRO A 294 23.93 -9.51 -19.71
CA PRO A 294 22.63 -10.15 -19.93
C PRO A 294 22.41 -10.76 -21.32
N GLU A 295 21.19 -11.28 -21.54
CA GLU A 295 20.78 -12.19 -22.61
C GLU A 295 21.52 -13.54 -22.59
N VAL A 296 21.96 -13.91 -21.37
CA VAL A 296 22.52 -15.18 -20.89
C VAL A 296 23.41 -14.89 -19.66
N GLU A 297 24.11 -15.91 -19.16
CA GLU A 297 25.17 -15.83 -18.15
C GLU A 297 24.88 -14.97 -16.90
N PHE A 298 25.96 -14.40 -16.34
CA PHE A 298 25.99 -13.53 -15.16
C PHE A 298 27.31 -12.75 -15.10
N ASP A 299 27.36 -11.63 -14.37
CA ASP A 299 28.62 -10.99 -13.98
C ASP A 299 28.62 -9.45 -14.03
N SER A 300 29.82 -8.90 -14.26
CA SER A 300 30.16 -7.49 -14.41
C SER A 300 31.61 -7.23 -13.99
N GLN A 301 31.95 -5.94 -13.87
CA GLN A 301 33.28 -5.43 -13.52
C GLN A 301 33.50 -4.08 -14.21
N ARG A 302 34.59 -3.32 -14.04
CA ARG A 302 35.67 -3.33 -13.04
C ARG A 302 35.65 -1.96 -12.36
N SER A 303 35.42 -1.83 -11.06
CA SER A 303 35.17 -0.49 -10.46
C SER A 303 35.40 -0.34 -8.95
N PHE A 304 36.09 0.74 -8.56
CA PHE A 304 35.94 1.54 -7.33
C PHE A 304 36.05 0.81 -5.97
N LYS A 305 35.15 0.99 -4.99
CA LYS A 305 33.86 1.74 -4.93
C LYS A 305 32.96 1.37 -6.10
N MET A 306 31.89 2.02 -6.51
CA MET A 306 31.28 3.30 -6.17
C MET A 306 29.83 3.34 -6.70
N GLY A 307 29.46 2.77 -7.86
CA GLY A 307 30.29 2.26 -8.97
C GLY A 307 29.52 1.64 -10.13
N SER A 308 28.71 0.60 -9.88
CA SER A 308 27.72 0.07 -10.83
C SER A 308 27.81 -1.44 -11.12
N LYS A 309 28.88 -2.16 -10.71
CA LYS A 309 29.08 -3.60 -11.01
C LYS A 309 29.83 -4.33 -9.89
N CYS A 310 29.40 -5.56 -9.53
CA CYS A 310 29.96 -6.52 -8.55
C CYS A 310 30.08 -6.08 -7.06
N LEU A 311 29.60 -6.82 -6.04
CA LEU A 311 29.63 -6.38 -4.63
C LEU A 311 28.31 -6.61 -3.85
N LYS A 312 27.20 -6.02 -4.32
CA LYS A 312 25.83 -6.14 -3.80
C LYS A 312 24.77 -5.97 -4.90
#